data_AF-G1LE39-F1
#
_entry.id   AF-G1LE39-F1
#
_cell.length_a   1.000
_cell.length_b   1.000
_cell.length_c   1.000
_cell.angle_alpha   90.00
_cell.angle_beta   90.00
_cell.angle_gamma   90.00
#
_symmetry.space_group_name_H-M   'P 1'
#
loop_
_entity.id
_entity.type
_entity.pdbx_description
1 polymer ?
#
loop_
_entity_poly.entity_id
_entity_poly.type
_entity_poly.pdbx_seq_one_letter_code
_entity_poly.pdbx_strand_id
1 'polypeptide(L)' 'MCLAISITEGTVNFEDVAVYFSWEEWGLLDEAQRCLYHDVMLENLALITSLGKGLSLPLT' A
#
# COMPACT_ATOMS: atom_id res chain seq x y z
N MET A 1 -2.92 -8.63 5.75
CA MET A 1 -2.54 -8.08 4.42
C MET A 1 -2.73 -6.57 4.51
N CYS A 2 -1.70 -5.77 4.22
CA CYS A 2 -1.72 -4.31 4.47
C CYS A 2 -2.26 -3.57 3.23
N LEU A 3 -3.03 -2.49 3.41
CA LEU A 3 -3.65 -1.69 2.34
C LEU A 3 -3.39 -0.20 2.53
N ALA A 4 -3.16 0.50 1.40
CA ALA A 4 -3.07 1.95 1.19
C ALA A 4 -1.82 2.69 1.73
N ILE A 5 -0.93 3.08 0.82
CA ILE A 5 0.13 4.07 1.06
C ILE A 5 -0.36 5.38 0.44
N SER A 6 -0.86 6.31 1.26
CA SER A 6 -1.05 7.70 0.84
C SER A 6 0.24 8.46 1.10
N ILE A 7 1.06 8.70 0.07
CA ILE A 7 2.19 9.65 0.18
C ILE A 7 1.63 11.06 0.01
N THR A 8 1.27 11.70 1.12
CA THR A 8 0.92 13.13 1.14
C THR A 8 2.11 13.96 1.59
N GLU A 9 2.43 15.03 0.84
CA GLU A 9 3.40 16.07 1.20
C GLU A 9 2.93 16.83 2.46
N GLY A 10 3.13 16.21 3.62
CA GLY A 10 2.69 16.71 4.91
C GLY A 10 2.47 15.55 5.87
N THR A 11 3.47 15.29 6.73
CA THR A 11 3.52 14.49 7.96
C THR A 11 2.31 13.61 8.33
N VAL A 12 1.88 12.70 7.45
CA VAL A 12 0.96 11.61 7.78
C VAL A 12 1.79 10.35 7.84
N ASN A 13 1.76 9.64 8.97
CA ASN A 13 2.52 8.40 9.11
C ASN A 13 1.79 7.29 8.35
N PHE A 14 2.53 6.34 7.80
CA PHE A 14 1.95 5.23 7.03
C PHE A 14 0.93 4.44 7.87
N GLU A 15 1.17 4.33 9.17
CA GLU A 15 0.30 3.65 10.13
C GLU A 15 -1.08 4.31 10.28
N ASP A 16 -1.19 5.63 10.03
CA ASP A 16 -2.43 6.37 10.20
C ASP A 16 -3.42 6.15 9.04
N VAL A 17 -2.92 5.69 7.89
CA VAL A 17 -3.70 5.49 6.66
C VAL A 17 -3.72 4.04 6.19
N ALA A 18 -2.93 3.17 6.82
CA ALA A 18 -2.87 1.76 6.49
C ALA A 18 -4.04 0.97 7.07
N VAL A 19 -4.72 0.19 6.23
CA VAL A 19 -5.79 -0.74 6.66
C VAL A 19 -5.25 -2.16 6.64
N TYR A 20 -5.46 -2.89 7.74
CA TYR A 20 -5.02 -4.27 7.89
C TYR A 20 -6.23 -5.20 7.92
N PHE A 21 -6.22 -6.20 7.04
CA PHE A 21 -7.18 -7.29 7.09
C PHE A 21 -6.50 -8.60 7.52
N SER A 22 -7.13 -9.31 8.46
CA SER A 22 -6.89 -10.73 8.72
C SER A 22 -7.46 -11.60 7.60
N TRP A 23 -7.11 -12.89 7.58
CA TRP A 23 -7.66 -13.85 6.61
C TRP A 23 -9.18 -14.01 6.74
N GLU A 24 -9.68 -13.97 7.97
CA GLU A 24 -11.12 -14.07 8.26
C GLU A 24 -11.85 -12.83 7.76
N GLU A 25 -11.33 -11.63 8.02
CA GLU A 25 -11.89 -10.37 7.51
C GLU A 25 -11.79 -10.27 5.99
N TRP A 26 -10.71 -10.76 5.39
CA TRP A 26 -10.56 -10.83 3.93
C TRP A 26 -11.66 -11.66 3.27
N GLY A 27 -12.05 -12.77 3.89
CA GLY A 27 -13.15 -13.62 3.43
C GLY A 27 -14.54 -12.96 3.54
N LEU A 28 -14.67 -11.90 4.33
CA LEU A 28 -15.90 -11.13 4.52
C LEU A 28 -16.00 -9.94 3.57
N LEU A 29 -14.94 -9.60 2.83
CA LEU A 29 -14.96 -8.49 1.89
C LEU A 29 -15.80 -8.81 0.66
N ASP A 30 -16.63 -7.84 0.27
CA ASP A 30 -17.32 -7.91 -1.00
C ASP A 30 -16.34 -7.77 -2.18
N GLU A 31 -16.83 -8.02 -3.39
CA GLU A 31 -16.00 -7.98 -4.59
C GLU A 31 -15.48 -6.57 -4.89
N ALA A 32 -16.25 -5.52 -4.60
CA ALA A 32 -15.81 -4.14 -4.81
C ALA A 32 -14.67 -3.77 -3.87
N GLN A 33 -14.73 -4.19 -2.60
CA GLN A 33 -13.66 -3.99 -1.61
C GLN A 33 -12.39 -4.73 -1.98
N ARG A 34 -12.50 -5.96 -2.51
CA ARG A 34 -11.34 -6.73 -3.01
C ARG A 34 -10.73 -6.09 -4.25
N CYS A 35 -11.54 -5.57 -5.18
CA CYS A 35 -11.05 -4.81 -6.33
C CYS A 35 -10.29 -3.55 -5.88
N LEU A 36 -10.86 -2.75 -4.98
CA LEU A 36 -10.19 -1.58 -4.42
C LEU A 36 -8.87 -1.93 -3.73
N TYR A 37 -8.82 -3.07 -3.01
CA TYR A 37 -7.57 -3.57 -2.43
C TYR A 37 -6.50 -3.81 -3.50
N HIS A 38 -6.88 -4.50 -4.58
CA HIS A 38 -5.97 -4.80 -5.68
C HIS A 38 -5.45 -3.54 -6.37
N ASP A 39 -6.33 -2.60 -6.68
CA ASP A 39 -5.98 -1.35 -7.37
C ASP A 39 -4.97 -0.53 -6.55
N VAL A 40 -5.26 -0.33 -5.27
CA VAL A 40 -4.38 0.42 -4.36
C VAL A 40 -3.05 -0.30 -4.13
N MET A 41 -3.04 -1.63 -4.03
CA MET A 41 -1.79 -2.39 -3.90
C MET A 41 -0.93 -2.34 -5.16
N LEU A 42 -1.54 -2.28 -6.35
CA LEU A 42 -0.82 -2.10 -7.61
C LEU A 42 -0.18 -0.71 -7.69
N GLU A 43 -0.90 0.33 -7.29
CA GLU A 43 -0.37 1.70 -7.20
C GLU A 43 0.78 1.76 -6.18
N ASN A 44 0.61 1.17 -5.00
CA ASN A 44 1.67 1.05 -3.99
C ASN A 44 2.91 0.35 -4.54
N LEU A 45 2.76 -0.77 -5.26
CA LEU A 45 3.87 -1.49 -5.87
C LEU A 45 4.59 -0.64 -6.92
N ALA A 46 3.84 0.10 -7.74
CA ALA A 46 4.40 1.02 -8.72
C ALA A 46 5.15 2.17 -8.05
N LEU A 47 4.63 2.73 -6.96
CA LEU A 47 5.28 3.75 -6.15
C LEU A 47 6.59 3.25 -5.53
N ILE A 48 6.59 2.05 -4.90
CA ILE A 48 7.79 1.43 -4.35
C ILE A 48 8.82 1.16 -5.44
N THR A 49 8.37 0.66 -6.61
CA THR A 49 9.25 0.41 -7.76
C THR A 49 9.83 1.71 -8.32
N SER A 50 9.06 2.80 -8.30
CA SER A 50 9.50 4.14 -8.71
C SER A 50 10.50 4.73 -7.70
N LEU A 51 10.22 4.62 -6.40
CA LEU A 51 11.13 5.06 -5.34
C LEU A 51 12.42 4.24 -5.31
N GLY A 52 12.35 2.93 -5.59
CA GLY A 52 13.51 2.06 -5.77
C GLY A 52 14.40 2.44 -6.96
N LYS A 53 13.88 3.19 -7.95
CA LYS A 53 14.69 3.80 -9.01
C LYS A 53 15.33 5.13 -8.59
N GLY A 54 14.75 5.83 -7.61
CA GLY A 54 15.32 7.06 -7.02
C GLY A 54 16.34 6.78 -5.91
N LEU A 55 16.23 5.63 -5.25
CA LEU A 55 17.20 5.12 -4.29
C LEU A 55 18.26 4.28 -5.01
N SER A 56 19.14 4.93 -5.77
CA SER A 56 20.48 4.38 -5.98
C SER A 56 21.23 4.45 -4.64
N LEU A 57 20.83 3.60 -3.69
CA LEU A 57 21.63 3.39 -2.50
C LEU A 57 22.95 2.80 -3.01
N PRO A 58 24.11 3.42 -2.71
CA PRO A 58 25.36 2.71 -2.89
C PRO A 58 25.27 1.52 -1.93
N LEU A 59 25.14 0.32 -2.47
CA LEU A 59 25.37 -0.90 -1.70
C LEU A 59 26.83 -0.85 -1.26
N THR A 60 27.07 -0.46 -0.01
CA THR A 60 28.34 -0.62 0.72
C THR A 60 28.04 -1.39 1.98
#